data_AF-A0A958PNM3-F1
#
_entry.id   AF-A0A958PNM3-F1
#
_cell.length_a   1.000
_cell.length_b   1.000
_cell.length_c   1.000
_cell.angle_alpha   90.00
_cell.angle_beta   90.00
_cell.angle_gamma   90.00
#
_symmetry.space_group_name_H-M   'P 1'
#
loop_
_entity.id
_entity.type
_entity.pdbx_description
1 polymer ?
#
loop_
_entity_poly.entity_id
_entity_poly.type
_entity_poly.pdbx_seq_one_letter_code
_entity_poly.pdbx_strand_id
1 'polypeptide(L)'
;MSAGDWKELYRSATEGDLELVRYHIASGVDPNYQHPEILSTPLVAAILNNHTEIAIFLLENGADAGLESSLDALKPLDAAKKMKNQKLIGIIIKRL
;
A
#
# COMPACT_ATOMS: atom_id res chain seq x y z
N MET A 1 12.85 14.80 4.62
CA MET A 1 11.75 14.11 3.92
C MET A 1 11.46 14.89 2.65
N SER A 2 11.98 14.41 1.53
CA SER A 2 11.75 14.97 0.21
C SER A 2 10.38 14.47 -0.26
N ALA A 3 9.52 15.34 -0.77
CA ALA A 3 8.22 14.93 -1.33
C ALA A 3 8.34 13.85 -2.44
N GLY A 4 9.55 13.66 -3.01
CA GLY A 4 9.85 12.61 -3.97
C GLY A 4 9.87 11.19 -3.41
N ASP A 5 10.27 10.99 -2.15
CA ASP A 5 10.53 9.64 -1.62
C ASP A 5 9.23 8.82 -1.48
N TRP A 6 8.16 9.47 -1.05
CA TRP A 6 6.85 8.81 -0.99
C TRP A 6 6.21 8.64 -2.37
N LYS A 7 6.32 9.65 -3.26
CA LYS A 7 5.76 9.53 -4.62
C LYS A 7 6.37 8.33 -5.33
N GLU A 8 7.65 8.08 -5.09
CA GLU A 8 8.37 6.92 -5.60
C GLU A 8 7.95 5.60 -4.92
N LEU A 9 7.72 5.59 -3.61
CA LEU A 9 7.12 4.44 -2.91
C LEU A 9 5.74 4.08 -3.48
N TYR A 10 4.88 5.08 -3.69
CA TYR A 10 3.56 4.89 -4.29
C TYR A 10 3.66 4.35 -5.73
N ARG A 11 4.55 4.94 -6.54
CA ARG A 11 4.75 4.52 -7.92
C ARG A 11 5.28 3.10 -8.00
N SER A 12 6.31 2.76 -7.23
CA SER A 12 6.86 1.39 -7.18
C SER A 12 5.84 0.35 -6.72
N ALA A 13 4.98 0.69 -5.75
CA ALA A 13 3.87 -0.17 -5.35
C ALA A 13 2.84 -0.38 -6.48
N THR A 14 2.58 0.66 -7.27
CA THR A 14 1.70 0.64 -8.44
C THR A 14 2.30 -0.16 -9.60
N GLU A 15 3.61 -0.04 -9.83
CA GLU A 15 4.34 -0.68 -10.93
C GLU A 15 4.78 -2.12 -10.64
N GLY A 16 4.79 -2.52 -9.37
CA GLY A 16 5.17 -3.88 -8.97
C GLY A 16 6.65 -4.03 -8.63
N ASP A 17 7.37 -2.93 -8.43
CA ASP A 17 8.78 -2.93 -8.09
C ASP A 17 8.97 -3.13 -6.58
N LEU A 18 8.98 -4.39 -6.18
CA LEU A 18 9.14 -4.78 -4.78
C LEU A 18 10.52 -4.40 -4.20
N GLU A 19 11.59 -4.35 -5.02
CA GLU A 19 12.92 -3.93 -4.54
C GLU A 19 12.94 -2.44 -4.21
N LEU A 20 12.31 -1.62 -5.05
CA LEU A 20 12.24 -0.19 -4.80
C LEU A 20 11.32 0.13 -3.61
N VAL A 21 10.21 -0.62 -3.45
CA VAL A 21 9.40 -0.55 -2.23
C VAL A 21 10.24 -0.87 -0.98
N ARG A 22 11.01 -1.97 -1.01
CA ARG A 22 11.91 -2.34 0.10
C ARG A 22 12.89 -1.22 0.43
N TYR A 23 13.51 -0.65 -0.59
CA TYR A 23 14.48 0.44 -0.42
C TYR A 23 13.86 1.64 0.28
N HIS A 24 12.67 2.07 -0.14
CA HIS A 24 12.00 3.23 0.46
C HIS A 24 11.59 2.98 1.92
N ILE A 25 11.01 1.81 2.21
CA ILE A 25 10.64 1.44 3.58
C ILE A 25 11.89 1.36 4.47
N ALA A 26 12.97 0.73 4.00
CA ALA A 26 14.25 0.67 4.73
C ALA A 26 14.88 2.06 4.95
N SER A 27 14.60 3.02 4.06
CA SER A 27 15.05 4.41 4.18
C SER A 27 14.19 5.26 5.13
N GLY A 28 13.17 4.66 5.76
CA GLY A 28 12.30 5.33 6.72
C GLY A 28 11.16 6.14 6.10
N VAL A 29 10.79 5.86 4.85
CA VAL A 29 9.57 6.42 4.26
C VAL A 29 8.36 5.84 4.99
N ASP A 30 7.48 6.72 5.47
CA ASP A 30 6.24 6.32 6.14
C ASP A 30 5.28 5.64 5.13
N PRO A 31 4.95 4.34 5.29
CA PRO A 31 4.03 3.64 4.38
C PRO A 31 2.59 4.17 4.45
N ASN A 32 2.25 4.96 5.47
CA ASN A 32 0.92 5.50 5.71
C ASN A 32 0.77 6.96 5.27
N TYR A 33 1.85 7.61 4.84
CA TYR A 33 1.73 8.97 4.36
C TYR A 33 0.79 9.03 3.16
N GLN A 34 -0.06 10.05 3.10
CA GLN A 34 -0.96 10.29 1.98
C GLN A 34 -0.56 11.61 1.35
N HIS A 35 0.06 11.54 0.18
CA HIS A 35 0.47 12.76 -0.50
C HIS A 35 -0.77 13.56 -0.93
N PRO A 36 -0.83 14.88 -0.63
CA PRO A 36 -2.01 15.70 -0.91
C PRO A 36 -2.46 15.72 -2.38
N GLU A 37 -1.55 15.44 -3.31
CA GLU A 37 -1.85 15.39 -4.75
C GLU A 37 -2.28 13.99 -5.25
N ILE A 38 -1.86 12.90 -4.60
CA ILE A 38 -2.19 11.53 -5.04
C ILE A 38 -3.45 11.03 -4.31
N LEU A 39 -3.62 11.38 -3.03
CA LEU A 39 -4.77 11.01 -2.22
C LEU A 39 -5.02 9.50 -2.08
N SER A 40 -4.00 8.67 -2.32
CA SER A 40 -4.06 7.21 -2.18
C SER A 40 -2.98 6.69 -1.23
N THR A 41 -3.07 5.42 -0.84
CA THR A 41 -2.05 4.74 -0.02
C THR A 41 -1.27 3.73 -0.86
N PRO A 42 0.03 3.53 -0.62
CA PRO A 42 0.81 2.49 -1.31
C PRO A 42 0.19 1.09 -1.15
N LEU A 43 -0.44 0.82 0.01
CA LEU A 43 -1.10 -0.45 0.28
C LEU A 43 -2.33 -0.66 -0.63
N VAL A 44 -3.23 0.32 -0.73
CA VAL A 44 -4.42 0.19 -1.61
C VAL A 44 -3.98 0.08 -3.07
N ALA A 45 -3.00 0.88 -3.50
CA ALA A 45 -2.45 0.82 -4.85
C ALA A 45 -1.88 -0.56 -5.21
N ALA A 46 -1.06 -1.15 -4.33
CA ALA A 46 -0.52 -2.50 -4.54
C ALA A 46 -1.63 -3.56 -4.65
N ILE A 47 -2.68 -3.45 -3.82
CA ILE A 47 -3.81 -4.39 -3.85
C ILE A 47 -4.55 -4.29 -5.18
N LEU A 48 -4.92 -3.07 -5.61
CA LEU A 48 -5.69 -2.83 -6.84
C LEU A 48 -4.91 -3.24 -8.11
N ASN A 49 -3.58 -3.16 -8.07
CA ASN A 49 -2.71 -3.64 -9.15
C ASN A 49 -2.32 -5.13 -9.01
N ASN A 50 -2.95 -5.86 -8.09
CA ASN A 50 -2.71 -7.29 -7.85
C ASN A 50 -1.27 -7.65 -7.39
N HIS A 51 -0.52 -6.68 -6.87
CA HIS A 51 0.83 -6.85 -6.33
C HIS A 51 0.78 -7.35 -4.88
N THR A 52 0.35 -8.60 -4.74
CA THR A 52 0.10 -9.24 -3.44
C THR A 52 1.32 -9.25 -2.53
N GLU A 53 2.51 -9.51 -3.07
CA GLU A 53 3.75 -9.56 -2.29
C GLU A 53 4.11 -8.18 -1.73
N ILE A 54 3.93 -7.11 -2.51
CA ILE A 54 4.12 -5.74 -2.06
C ILE A 54 3.11 -5.39 -0.96
N ALA A 55 1.83 -5.73 -1.15
CA ALA A 55 0.82 -5.47 -0.13
C ALA A 55 1.13 -6.18 1.19
N ILE A 56 1.60 -7.43 1.14
CA ILE A 56 2.03 -8.16 2.34
C ILE A 56 3.24 -7.48 2.98
N PHE A 57 4.26 -7.13 2.19
CA PHE A 57 5.46 -6.47 2.69
C PHE A 57 5.14 -5.13 3.37
N LEU A 58 4.27 -4.31 2.78
CA LEU A 58 3.82 -3.05 3.38
C LEU A 58 3.10 -3.29 4.71
N LEU A 59 2.20 -4.28 4.79
CA LEU A 59 1.51 -4.66 6.03
C LEU A 59 2.45 -5.19 7.12
N GLU A 60 3.54 -5.85 6.74
CA GLU A 60 4.58 -6.32 7.67
C GLU A 60 5.45 -5.17 8.20
N ASN A 61 5.53 -4.06 7.44
CA ASN A 61 6.31 -2.88 7.79
C ASN A 61 5.45 -1.70 8.27
N GLY A 62 4.28 -1.98 8.84
CA GLY A 62 3.48 -0.98 9.56
C GLY A 62 2.50 -0.18 8.69
N ALA A 63 2.22 -0.60 7.46
CA ALA A 63 1.08 -0.06 6.72
C ALA A 63 -0.23 -0.37 7.46
N ASP A 64 -1.06 0.65 7.65
CA ASP A 64 -2.33 0.58 8.35
C ASP A 64 -3.38 -0.08 7.45
N ALA A 65 -3.87 -1.25 7.90
CA ALA A 65 -4.86 -2.05 7.20
C ALA A 65 -6.28 -1.42 7.19
N GLY A 66 -6.51 -0.36 7.97
CA GLY A 66 -7.73 0.42 8.04
C GLY A 66 -7.67 1.78 7.35
N LEU A 67 -6.49 2.23 6.90
CA LEU A 67 -6.30 3.54 6.29
C LEU A 67 -6.89 3.60 4.88
N GLU A 68 -7.86 4.48 4.69
CA GLU A 68 -8.59 4.64 3.43
C GLU A 68 -7.78 5.42 2.39
N SER A 69 -7.76 4.92 1.15
CA SER A 69 -7.39 5.72 -0.01
C SER A 69 -8.56 6.60 -0.41
N SER A 70 -8.40 7.92 -0.33
CA SER A 70 -9.42 8.89 -0.75
C SER A 70 -9.61 8.93 -2.28
N LEU A 71 -8.55 8.66 -3.05
CA LEU A 71 -8.60 8.56 -4.51
C LEU A 71 -9.51 7.41 -4.95
N ASP A 72 -9.38 6.27 -4.29
CA ASP A 72 -10.10 5.03 -4.65
C ASP A 72 -11.44 4.90 -3.91
N ALA A 73 -11.65 5.69 -2.85
CA ALA A 73 -12.73 5.53 -1.87
C ALA A 73 -12.79 4.10 -1.31
N LEU A 74 -11.62 3.53 -1.00
CA LEU A 74 -11.48 2.14 -0.54
C LEU A 74 -10.50 2.05 0.63
N LYS A 75 -10.90 1.26 1.63
CA LYS A 75 -9.96 0.70 2.61
C LYS A 75 -9.25 -0.52 2.01
N PRO A 76 -8.09 -0.93 2.56
CA PRO A 76 -7.36 -2.11 2.09
C PRO A 76 -8.22 -3.38 2.03
N LEU A 77 -9.11 -3.58 3.01
CA LEU A 77 -10.04 -4.72 3.02
C LEU A 77 -11.02 -4.68 1.85
N ASP A 78 -11.57 -3.51 1.52
CA ASP A 78 -12.53 -3.34 0.43
C ASP A 78 -11.85 -3.52 -0.93
N ALA A 79 -10.63 -2.99 -1.08
CA ALA A 79 -9.78 -3.26 -2.24
C ALA A 79 -9.50 -4.76 -2.40
N ALA A 80 -9.11 -5.46 -1.32
CA ALA A 80 -8.82 -6.90 -1.39
C ALA A 80 -10.05 -7.75 -1.75
N LYS A 81 -11.24 -7.35 -1.27
CA LYS A 81 -12.53 -7.96 -1.66
C LYS A 81 -12.85 -7.71 -3.13
N LYS A 82 -12.69 -6.47 -3.61
CA LYS A 82 -12.87 -6.09 -5.03
C LYS A 82 -11.99 -6.93 -5.95
N MET A 83 -10.74 -7.16 -5.53
CA MET A 83 -9.76 -7.97 -6.26
C MET A 83 -9.94 -9.49 -6.07
N LYS A 84 -10.90 -9.93 -5.22
CA LYS A 84 -11.15 -11.33 -4.88
C LYS A 84 -9.89 -12.06 -4.35
N ASN A 85 -8.99 -11.33 -3.69
CA ASN A 85 -7.75 -11.88 -3.18
C ASN A 85 -7.95 -12.49 -1.78
N GLN A 86 -8.38 -13.74 -1.74
CA GLN A 86 -8.75 -14.42 -0.48
C GLN A 86 -7.60 -14.48 0.53
N LYS A 87 -6.35 -14.60 0.04
CA LYS A 87 -5.14 -14.58 0.89
C LYS A 87 -5.02 -13.23 1.59
N LEU A 88 -5.07 -12.12 0.85
CA LEU A 88 -4.98 -10.78 1.42
C LEU A 88 -6.14 -10.45 2.35
N ILE A 89 -7.36 -10.85 2.02
CA ILE A 89 -8.53 -10.68 2.90
C ILE A 89 -8.25 -11.30 4.28
N GLY A 90 -7.75 -12.53 4.31
CA GLY A 90 -7.41 -13.22 5.56
C GLY A 90 -6.27 -12.55 6.34
N ILE A 91 -5.29 -11.97 5.64
CA ILE A 91 -4.15 -11.26 6.25
C ILE A 91 -4.60 -9.93 6.86
N ILE A 92 -5.42 -9.17 6.14
CA ILE A 92 -5.92 -7.85 6.54
C ILE A 92 -6.85 -7.97 7.75
N ILE A 93 -7.79 -8.91 7.75
CA ILE A 93 -8.73 -9.12 8.87
C ILE A 93 -7.98 -9.42 10.19
N LYS A 94 -6.83 -10.09 10.13
CA LYS A 94 -6.02 -10.40 11.31
C LYS A 94 -5.25 -9.19 11.89
N ARG A 95 -5.24 -8.06 11.18
CA ARG A 95 -4.48 -6.84 11.53
C ARG A 95 -5.38 -5.65 11.90
N LEU A 96 -6.70 -5.84 11.86
CA LEU A 96 -7.71 -4.91 12.37
C LEU A 96 -7.97 -5.20 13.84
#